data_AF-A0A6I3T4C9-F1
#
_entry.id   AF-A0A6I3T4C9-F1
#
_cell.length_a   1.000
_cell.length_b   1.000
_cell.length_c   1.000
_cell.angle_alpha   90.00
_cell.angle_beta   90.00
_cell.angle_gamma   90.00
#
_symmetry.space_group_name_H-M   'P 1'
#
loop_
_entity.id
_entity.type
_entity.pdbx_description
1 polymer ?
#
loop_
_entity_poly.entity_id
_entity_poly.type
_entity_poly.pdbx_seq_one_letter_code
_entity_poly.pdbx_strand_id
1 'polypeptide(L)'
;MVNGGYMKLLLRGSLTKVVQVFAMLLATMLSCQAEVLQFRFEFRGFLSDLEPHWNPSITFSGYFAGEDRNGDLALERSELLAFTMGSFDVYNDCTGACTFSYFRYSALEVVKFSYHTSINTGSEWTVHAIQNLNPAEPFSSSSWGEGVSSNIYATSQTTYSITSVVPEPSAALMVTVGAALTGIALRRRRIPSD
;
A
#
# COMPACT_ATOMS: atom_id res chain seq x y z
N MET A 1 47.56 14.50 64.76
CA MET A 1 47.00 13.16 64.46
C MET A 1 45.52 13.23 64.83
N VAL A 2 44.50 13.11 63.97
CA VAL A 2 44.35 12.55 62.62
C VAL A 2 43.32 13.40 61.86
N ASN A 3 43.64 13.69 60.60
CA ASN A 3 42.75 14.28 59.58
C ASN A 3 41.58 13.33 59.27
N GLY A 4 40.36 13.85 59.14
CA GLY A 4 39.20 13.14 58.59
C GLY A 4 38.48 14.01 57.58
N GLY A 5 38.83 13.85 56.31
CA GLY A 5 38.35 14.69 55.22
C GLY A 5 37.17 14.12 54.42
N TYR A 6 36.60 15.04 53.65
CA TYR A 6 36.08 14.91 52.28
C TYR A 6 34.79 14.11 51.98
N MET A 7 34.14 14.62 50.93
CA MET A 7 33.30 13.90 49.96
C MET A 7 31.79 13.78 50.23
N LYS A 8 31.11 14.95 50.26
CA LYS A 8 29.75 15.06 49.69
C LYS A 8 29.87 15.21 48.16
N LEU A 9 30.14 14.10 47.47
CA LEU A 9 30.27 14.03 46.03
C LEU A 9 28.87 13.90 45.38
N LEU A 10 28.43 14.98 44.73
CA LEU A 10 27.86 15.01 43.38
C LEU A 10 27.03 13.78 42.92
N LEU A 11 25.83 13.58 43.44
CA LEU A 11 24.87 12.59 42.89
C LEU A 11 23.52 13.19 42.46
N ARG A 12 23.38 14.51 42.43
CA ARG A 12 22.11 15.19 42.07
C ARG A 12 21.95 15.55 40.59
N GLY A 13 22.99 15.42 39.75
CA GLY A 13 22.95 15.87 38.35
C GLY A 13 22.69 14.79 37.29
N SER A 14 22.68 13.51 37.68
CA SER A 14 22.65 12.37 36.73
C SER A 14 21.22 11.92 36.39
N LEU A 15 20.32 11.87 37.38
CA LEU A 15 18.96 11.33 37.21
C LEU A 15 18.07 12.18 36.29
N THR A 16 18.18 13.51 36.33
CA THR A 16 17.37 14.41 35.47
C THR A 16 17.75 14.30 33.99
N LYS A 17 19.02 14.04 33.67
CA LYS A 17 19.48 13.87 32.28
C LYS A 17 19.05 12.52 31.68
N VAL A 18 19.05 11.45 32.48
CA VAL A 18 18.60 10.12 32.05
C VAL A 18 17.10 10.13 31.76
N VAL A 19 16.29 10.80 32.59
CA VAL A 19 14.85 10.95 32.37
C VAL A 19 14.54 11.75 31.10
N GLN A 20 15.31 12.80 30.79
CA GLN A 20 15.12 13.59 29.56
C GLN A 20 15.46 12.80 28.28
N VAL A 21 16.49 11.95 28.31
CA VAL A 21 16.86 11.11 27.15
C VAL A 21 15.80 10.02 26.90
N PHE A 22 15.26 9.41 27.96
CA PHE A 22 14.16 8.45 27.84
C PHE A 22 12.87 9.09 27.30
N ALA A 23 12.54 10.31 27.74
CA ALA A 23 11.36 11.03 27.23
C ALA A 23 11.47 11.38 25.73
N MET A 24 12.68 11.70 25.23
CA MET A 24 12.90 11.93 23.80
C MET A 24 12.84 10.63 22.97
N LEU A 25 13.30 9.50 23.53
CA LEU A 25 13.23 8.19 22.85
C LEU A 25 11.79 7.63 22.77
N LEU A 26 10.96 7.86 23.78
CA LEU A 26 9.54 7.47 23.73
C LEU A 26 8.73 8.33 22.74
N ALA A 27 9.10 9.59 22.53
CA ALA A 27 8.41 10.46 21.57
C ALA A 27 8.64 10.04 20.10
N THR A 28 9.76 9.38 19.79
CA THR A 28 10.07 8.91 18.42
C THR A 28 9.40 7.59 18.03
N MET A 29 8.83 6.83 18.99
CA MET A 29 8.17 5.55 18.69
C MET A 29 6.68 5.70 18.31
N LEU A 30 6.10 6.88 18.48
CA LEU A 30 4.66 7.13 18.26
C LEU A 30 4.30 7.55 16.82
N SER A 31 5.28 7.67 15.93
CA SER A 31 5.06 8.10 14.54
C SER A 31 5.34 7.01 13.51
N CYS A 32 5.08 5.75 13.85
CA CYS A 32 4.87 4.71 12.83
C CYS A 32 3.41 4.80 12.38
N GLN A 33 3.07 5.80 11.58
CA GLN A 33 1.85 5.70 10.79
C GLN A 33 2.18 4.81 9.60
N ALA A 34 1.40 3.75 9.41
CA ALA A 34 1.46 2.93 8.22
C ALA A 34 1.31 3.88 7.02
N GLU A 35 2.33 3.94 6.17
CA GLU A 35 2.33 4.79 4.99
C GLU A 35 1.23 4.30 4.03
N VAL A 36 0.43 5.23 3.50
CA VAL A 36 -0.55 4.88 2.48
C VAL A 36 0.19 4.51 1.21
N LEU A 37 0.20 3.22 0.89
CA LEU A 37 0.73 2.69 -0.34
C LEU A 37 -0.28 2.88 -1.46
N GLN A 38 0.20 3.23 -2.65
CA GLN A 38 -0.65 3.46 -3.81
C GLN A 38 -0.07 2.78 -5.03
N PHE A 39 -0.91 2.15 -5.83
CA PHE A 39 -0.48 1.38 -7.00
C PHE A 39 -1.43 1.55 -8.17
N ARG A 40 -0.86 1.50 -9.38
CA ARG A 40 -1.60 1.31 -10.64
C ARG A 40 -1.19 -0.01 -11.24
N PHE A 41 -2.16 -0.81 -11.64
CA PHE A 41 -1.92 -2.09 -12.30
C PHE A 41 -2.58 -2.13 -13.67
N GLU A 42 -2.04 -2.96 -14.55
CA GLU A 42 -2.58 -3.24 -15.87
C GLU A 42 -2.33 -4.70 -16.23
N PHE A 43 -3.38 -5.34 -16.72
CA PHE A 43 -3.36 -6.61 -17.43
C PHE A 43 -3.65 -6.37 -18.90
N ARG A 44 -2.92 -7.05 -19.79
CA ARG A 44 -3.07 -6.88 -21.23
C ARG A 44 -3.02 -8.20 -21.98
N GLY A 45 -3.91 -8.33 -22.95
CA GLY A 45 -4.03 -9.51 -23.81
C GLY A 45 -4.92 -10.59 -23.19
N PHE A 46 -6.07 -10.87 -23.82
CA PHE A 46 -7.05 -11.84 -23.31
C PHE A 46 -7.65 -12.66 -24.45
N LEU A 47 -8.21 -13.82 -24.11
CA LEU A 47 -9.13 -14.56 -24.98
C LEU A 47 -10.57 -14.15 -24.64
N SER A 48 -11.43 -13.99 -25.63
CA SER A 48 -12.86 -13.72 -25.42
C SER A 48 -13.71 -14.90 -25.89
N ASP A 49 -14.87 -15.12 -25.29
CA ASP A 49 -15.85 -16.06 -25.84
C ASP A 49 -16.51 -15.54 -27.12
N LEU A 50 -16.56 -14.22 -27.31
CA LEU A 50 -17.04 -13.57 -28.54
C LEU A 50 -16.01 -13.62 -29.67
N GLU A 51 -14.72 -13.63 -29.34
CA GLU A 51 -13.60 -13.68 -30.28
C GLU A 51 -12.68 -14.86 -29.92
N PRO A 52 -12.73 -16.00 -30.64
CA PRO A 52 -12.01 -17.22 -30.27
C PRO A 52 -10.49 -17.15 -30.53
N HIS A 53 -9.95 -15.95 -30.74
CA HIS A 53 -8.53 -15.70 -30.92
C HIS A 53 -8.02 -14.80 -29.80
N TRP A 54 -6.76 -15.02 -29.39
CA TRP A 54 -6.12 -14.16 -28.42
C TRP A 54 -6.01 -12.73 -28.97
N ASN A 55 -6.46 -11.74 -28.19
CA ASN A 55 -6.50 -10.34 -28.58
C ASN A 55 -5.57 -9.51 -27.66
N PRO A 56 -4.42 -9.01 -28.17
CA PRO A 56 -3.45 -8.22 -27.39
C PRO A 56 -3.96 -6.84 -26.97
N SER A 57 -5.09 -6.40 -27.54
CA SER A 57 -5.62 -5.04 -27.37
C SER A 57 -6.58 -4.94 -26.20
N ILE A 58 -7.07 -6.07 -25.68
CA ILE A 58 -7.93 -6.09 -24.49
C ILE A 58 -7.07 -5.76 -23.27
N THR A 59 -7.46 -4.75 -22.51
CA THR A 59 -6.76 -4.28 -21.32
C THR A 59 -7.70 -4.19 -20.11
N PHE A 60 -7.18 -4.55 -18.93
CA PHE A 60 -7.80 -4.31 -17.63
C PHE A 60 -6.82 -3.57 -16.76
N SER A 61 -7.09 -2.31 -16.47
CA SER A 61 -6.25 -1.51 -15.59
C SER A 61 -7.04 -1.00 -14.40
N GLY A 62 -6.34 -0.63 -13.34
CA GLY A 62 -6.97 -0.14 -12.14
C GLY A 62 -5.99 0.57 -11.23
N TYR A 63 -6.53 1.03 -10.12
CA TYR A 63 -5.78 1.69 -9.06
C TYR A 63 -6.22 1.14 -7.71
N PHE A 64 -5.29 1.05 -6.77
CA PHE A 64 -5.65 0.82 -5.37
C PHE A 64 -4.72 1.57 -4.44
N ALA A 65 -5.25 1.91 -3.27
CA ALA A 65 -4.51 2.49 -2.17
C ALA A 65 -4.85 1.75 -0.88
N GLY A 66 -3.87 1.58 0.01
CA GLY A 66 -4.07 0.90 1.28
C GLY A 66 -2.95 1.14 2.27
N GLU A 67 -3.19 0.76 3.52
CA GLU A 67 -2.22 0.81 4.61
C GLU A 67 -2.01 -0.59 5.14
N ASP A 68 -0.77 -1.09 5.12
CA ASP A 68 -0.42 -2.34 5.80
C ASP A 68 -0.47 -2.09 7.32
N ARG A 69 -1.61 -2.42 7.94
CA ARG A 69 -1.88 -2.13 9.36
C ARG A 69 -1.37 -3.24 10.26
N ASN A 70 -1.17 -4.43 9.70
CA ASN A 70 -0.73 -5.61 10.45
C ASN A 70 0.79 -5.87 10.32
N GLY A 71 1.46 -5.21 9.36
CA GLY A 71 2.90 -5.27 9.13
C GLY A 71 3.36 -6.56 8.43
N ASP A 72 2.50 -7.24 7.68
CA ASP A 72 2.81 -8.52 7.02
C ASP A 72 3.38 -8.37 5.59
N LEU A 73 3.59 -7.13 5.13
CA LEU A 73 4.07 -6.79 3.78
C LEU A 73 3.10 -7.22 2.67
N ALA A 74 1.84 -7.43 3.00
CA ALA A 74 0.74 -7.59 2.07
C ALA A 74 -0.34 -6.54 2.37
N LEU A 75 -1.14 -6.25 1.35
CA LEU A 75 -2.37 -5.49 1.51
C LEU A 75 -3.53 -6.44 1.33
N GLU A 76 -4.41 -6.48 2.32
CA GLU A 76 -5.66 -7.23 2.27
C GLU A 76 -6.87 -6.31 2.07
N ARG A 77 -8.04 -6.90 1.81
CA ARG A 77 -9.28 -6.15 1.60
C ARG A 77 -9.60 -5.16 2.72
N SER A 78 -9.35 -5.51 3.98
CA SER A 78 -9.61 -4.63 5.14
C SER A 78 -8.64 -3.46 5.27
N GLU A 79 -7.56 -3.47 4.49
CA GLU A 79 -6.50 -2.47 4.50
C GLU A 79 -6.59 -1.52 3.31
N LEU A 80 -7.49 -1.80 2.36
CA LEU A 80 -7.78 -0.91 1.26
C LEU A 80 -8.50 0.35 1.72
N LEU A 81 -8.01 1.47 1.22
CA LEU A 81 -8.63 2.79 1.32
C LEU A 81 -9.35 3.18 0.02
N ALA A 82 -8.87 2.70 -1.11
CA ALA A 82 -9.46 2.95 -2.43
C ALA A 82 -9.19 1.78 -3.37
N PHE A 83 -10.14 1.51 -4.28
CA PHE A 83 -9.96 0.53 -5.36
C PHE A 83 -10.81 0.94 -6.57
N THR A 84 -10.19 1.02 -7.75
CA THR A 84 -10.86 1.29 -9.01
C THR A 84 -10.50 0.27 -10.08
N MET A 85 -11.47 -0.01 -10.96
CA MET A 85 -11.28 -0.79 -12.19
C MET A 85 -11.62 0.09 -13.40
N GLY A 86 -10.64 0.40 -14.23
CA GLY A 86 -10.76 1.42 -15.26
C GLY A 86 -11.14 2.76 -14.63
N SER A 87 -12.28 3.30 -15.04
CA SER A 87 -12.87 4.52 -14.48
C SER A 87 -13.88 4.26 -13.36
N PHE A 88 -14.17 3.01 -13.01
CA PHE A 88 -15.18 2.64 -12.03
C PHE A 88 -14.59 2.54 -10.62
N ASP A 89 -15.08 3.34 -9.69
CA ASP A 89 -14.78 3.25 -8.27
C ASP A 89 -15.69 2.19 -7.61
N VAL A 90 -15.09 1.09 -7.16
CA VAL A 90 -15.85 -0.05 -6.64
C VAL A 90 -16.60 0.28 -5.34
N TYR A 91 -16.15 1.29 -4.58
CA TYR A 91 -16.79 1.70 -3.35
C TYR A 91 -17.83 2.81 -3.55
N ASN A 92 -17.58 3.72 -4.50
CA ASN A 92 -18.38 4.94 -4.65
C ASN A 92 -19.38 4.90 -5.82
N ASP A 93 -19.08 4.20 -6.92
CA ASP A 93 -19.92 4.19 -8.13
C ASP A 93 -20.97 3.06 -8.13
N CYS A 94 -21.12 2.38 -7.00
CA CYS A 94 -22.10 1.32 -6.82
C CYS A 94 -23.53 1.87 -6.73
N THR A 95 -24.38 1.59 -7.73
CA THR A 95 -25.80 2.00 -7.76
C THR A 95 -26.79 0.85 -7.55
N GLY A 96 -26.30 -0.40 -7.42
CA GLY A 96 -27.10 -1.61 -7.23
C GLY A 96 -26.52 -2.55 -6.17
N ALA A 97 -26.56 -3.86 -6.44
CA ALA A 97 -25.88 -4.84 -5.60
C ALA A 97 -24.39 -4.87 -5.93
N CYS A 98 -23.54 -4.51 -4.96
CA CYS A 98 -22.09 -4.64 -5.06
C CYS A 98 -21.53 -5.46 -3.90
N THR A 99 -20.62 -6.35 -4.25
CA THR A 99 -19.90 -7.19 -3.30
C THR A 99 -18.43 -7.14 -3.67
N PHE A 100 -17.59 -6.64 -2.78
CA PHE A 100 -16.15 -6.76 -2.91
C PHE A 100 -15.67 -7.86 -1.94
N SER A 101 -15.47 -9.06 -2.48
CA SER A 101 -15.32 -10.28 -1.69
C SER A 101 -13.89 -10.53 -1.26
N TYR A 102 -12.93 -10.21 -2.13
CA TYR A 102 -11.53 -10.55 -1.92
C TYR A 102 -10.61 -9.49 -2.52
N PHE A 103 -9.52 -9.22 -1.81
CA PHE A 103 -8.39 -8.47 -2.31
C PHE A 103 -7.14 -8.93 -1.57
N ARG A 104 -6.06 -9.17 -2.32
CA ARG A 104 -4.72 -9.38 -1.79
C ARG A 104 -3.68 -8.87 -2.76
N TYR A 105 -2.69 -8.16 -2.24
CA TYR A 105 -1.50 -7.76 -2.97
C TYR A 105 -0.26 -7.94 -2.10
N SER A 106 0.83 -8.46 -2.70
CA SER A 106 2.17 -8.39 -2.12
C SER A 106 3.16 -8.10 -3.25
N ALA A 107 4.31 -7.52 -2.94
CA ALA A 107 5.31 -7.16 -3.96
C ALA A 107 5.86 -8.35 -4.76
N LEU A 108 5.65 -9.58 -4.28
CA LEU A 108 6.11 -10.83 -4.89
C LEU A 108 5.03 -11.53 -5.73
N GLU A 109 3.79 -11.04 -5.69
CA GLU A 109 2.64 -11.68 -6.33
C GLU A 109 1.92 -10.73 -7.29
N VAL A 110 1.14 -11.33 -8.19
CA VAL A 110 0.14 -10.60 -8.98
C VAL A 110 -0.98 -10.16 -8.05
N VAL A 111 -1.50 -8.94 -8.26
CA VAL A 111 -2.67 -8.46 -7.53
C VAL A 111 -3.87 -9.39 -7.77
N LYS A 112 -4.48 -9.86 -6.69
CA LYS A 112 -5.65 -10.74 -6.74
C LYS A 112 -6.84 -10.04 -6.12
N PHE A 113 -7.98 -10.10 -6.77
CA PHE A 113 -9.19 -9.51 -6.25
C PHE A 113 -10.44 -10.14 -6.87
N SER A 114 -11.55 -10.00 -6.17
CA SER A 114 -12.85 -10.42 -6.66
C SER A 114 -13.90 -9.40 -6.25
N TYR A 115 -14.56 -8.81 -7.24
CA TYR A 115 -15.71 -7.94 -7.01
C TYR A 115 -16.85 -8.30 -7.95
N HIS A 116 -18.05 -8.01 -7.49
CA HIS A 116 -19.29 -8.06 -8.21
C HIS A 116 -19.94 -6.69 -8.08
N THR A 117 -20.39 -6.13 -9.18
CA THR A 117 -21.22 -4.93 -9.19
C THR A 117 -22.35 -5.13 -10.19
N SER A 118 -23.52 -4.61 -9.85
CA SER A 118 -24.64 -4.43 -10.76
C SER A 118 -24.93 -2.95 -10.84
N ILE A 119 -24.79 -2.40 -12.04
CA ILE A 119 -25.06 -1.00 -12.34
C ILE A 119 -26.42 -0.97 -13.04
N ASN A 120 -27.36 -0.18 -12.50
CA ASN A 120 -28.64 0.07 -13.14
C ASN A 120 -28.58 1.41 -13.85
N THR A 121 -28.60 1.39 -15.19
CA THR A 121 -28.62 2.62 -16.01
C THR A 121 -30.03 3.02 -16.46
N GLY A 122 -31.07 2.45 -15.85
CA GLY A 122 -32.48 2.76 -16.08
C GLY A 122 -33.19 1.76 -16.99
N SER A 123 -32.67 1.51 -18.19
CA SER A 123 -33.18 0.50 -19.13
C SER A 123 -32.40 -0.80 -19.12
N GLU A 124 -31.20 -0.81 -18.54
CA GLU A 124 -30.25 -1.91 -18.61
C GLU A 124 -29.59 -2.16 -17.25
N TRP A 125 -29.22 -3.43 -17.06
CA TRP A 125 -28.39 -3.87 -15.95
C TRP A 125 -27.04 -4.25 -16.52
N THR A 126 -25.99 -3.50 -16.18
CA THR A 126 -24.62 -3.92 -16.45
C THR A 126 -24.05 -4.63 -15.22
N VAL A 127 -23.84 -5.93 -15.33
CA VAL A 127 -23.16 -6.69 -14.28
C VAL A 127 -21.68 -6.76 -14.64
N HIS A 128 -20.79 -6.25 -13.79
CA HIS A 128 -19.37 -6.57 -13.87
C HIS A 128 -19.02 -7.52 -12.74
N ALA A 129 -18.71 -8.76 -13.07
CA ALA A 129 -18.18 -9.72 -12.11
C ALA A 129 -16.76 -10.06 -12.53
N ILE A 130 -15.76 -9.56 -11.80
CA ILE A 130 -14.36 -9.89 -12.02
C ILE A 130 -13.94 -10.81 -10.89
N GLN A 131 -13.61 -12.06 -11.23
CA GLN A 131 -13.11 -13.05 -10.26
C GLN A 131 -11.66 -13.41 -10.59
N ASN A 132 -10.76 -13.17 -9.65
CA ASN A 132 -9.36 -13.63 -9.64
C ASN A 132 -8.59 -13.38 -10.93
N LEU A 133 -7.90 -12.24 -11.01
CA LEU A 133 -6.83 -12.03 -11.98
C LEU A 133 -5.54 -12.70 -11.52
N ASN A 134 -5.55 -14.03 -11.41
CA ASN A 134 -4.33 -14.82 -11.43
C ASN A 134 -4.11 -15.26 -12.89
N PRO A 135 -3.05 -14.81 -13.59
CA PRO A 135 -2.79 -15.21 -14.98
C PRO A 135 -2.54 -16.73 -15.13
N ALA A 136 -2.32 -17.46 -14.03
CA ALA A 136 -2.23 -18.92 -14.01
C ALA A 136 -3.58 -19.63 -13.77
N GLU A 137 -4.68 -18.90 -13.51
CA GLU A 137 -6.00 -19.48 -13.27
C GLU A 137 -7.02 -18.98 -14.30
N PRO A 138 -8.11 -19.74 -14.53
CA PRO A 138 -9.19 -19.29 -15.39
C PRO A 138 -9.84 -18.03 -14.80
N PHE A 139 -9.59 -16.91 -15.46
CA PHE A 139 -10.28 -15.65 -15.24
C PHE A 139 -11.63 -15.66 -15.96
N SER A 140 -12.67 -15.11 -15.35
CA SER A 140 -13.91 -14.76 -16.04
C SER A 140 -14.31 -13.36 -15.57
N SER A 141 -14.29 -12.42 -16.51
CA SER A 141 -15.12 -11.22 -16.40
C SER A 141 -16.38 -11.47 -17.20
N SER A 142 -17.52 -11.58 -16.53
CA SER A 142 -18.81 -11.55 -17.21
C SER A 142 -19.33 -10.12 -17.21
N SER A 143 -19.61 -9.62 -18.42
CA SER A 143 -20.40 -8.42 -18.64
C SER A 143 -21.74 -8.82 -19.22
N TRP A 144 -22.84 -8.45 -18.56
CA TRP A 144 -24.19 -8.60 -19.11
C TRP A 144 -24.73 -7.22 -19.45
N GLY A 145 -25.09 -6.99 -20.70
CA GLY A 145 -25.77 -5.78 -21.17
C GLY A 145 -26.61 -6.12 -22.40
N GLU A 146 -27.83 -5.60 -22.49
CA GLU A 146 -28.77 -5.90 -23.60
C GLU A 146 -28.99 -7.40 -23.89
N GLY A 147 -28.80 -8.27 -22.89
CA GLY A 147 -28.94 -9.74 -23.04
C GLY A 147 -27.71 -10.45 -23.62
N VAL A 148 -26.60 -9.75 -23.85
CA VAL A 148 -25.34 -10.35 -24.27
C VAL A 148 -24.44 -10.56 -23.05
N SER A 149 -23.95 -11.80 -22.89
CA SER A 149 -22.86 -12.12 -21.98
C SER A 149 -21.57 -12.18 -22.78
N SER A 150 -20.52 -11.53 -22.28
CA SER A 150 -19.15 -11.81 -22.73
C SER A 150 -18.31 -12.25 -21.54
N ASN A 151 -17.53 -13.30 -21.77
CA ASN A 151 -16.49 -13.80 -20.88
C ASN A 151 -15.14 -13.58 -21.52
N ILE A 152 -14.19 -13.18 -20.71
CA ILE A 152 -12.79 -13.07 -21.10
C ILE A 152 -11.91 -13.87 -20.17
N TYR A 153 -10.84 -14.44 -20.72
CA TYR A 153 -9.97 -15.39 -20.07
C TYR A 153 -8.52 -14.95 -20.21
N ALA A 154 -7.78 -14.96 -19.11
CA ALA A 154 -6.33 -14.80 -19.12
C ALA A 154 -5.69 -16.05 -19.74
N THR A 155 -4.58 -15.86 -20.44
CA THR A 155 -3.78 -16.92 -21.04
C THR A 155 -2.32 -16.80 -20.61
N SER A 156 -1.48 -17.75 -21.00
CA SER A 156 -0.02 -17.63 -20.81
C SER A 156 0.61 -16.45 -21.56
N GLN A 157 -0.13 -15.80 -22.47
CA GLN A 157 0.31 -14.60 -23.20
C GLN A 157 -0.17 -13.30 -22.54
N THR A 158 -1.05 -13.38 -21.54
CA THR A 158 -1.51 -12.20 -20.78
C THR A 158 -0.34 -11.64 -19.98
N THR A 159 -0.09 -10.34 -20.13
CA THR A 159 0.96 -9.64 -19.38
C THR A 159 0.37 -8.87 -18.22
N TYR A 160 1.14 -8.76 -17.14
CA TYR A 160 0.80 -8.00 -15.94
C TYR A 160 1.89 -6.97 -15.66
N SER A 161 1.48 -5.75 -15.33
CA SER A 161 2.37 -4.70 -14.85
C SER A 161 1.74 -3.98 -13.66
N ILE A 162 2.58 -3.56 -12.73
CA ILE A 162 2.17 -2.76 -11.58
C ILE A 162 3.24 -1.71 -11.29
N THR A 163 2.79 -0.51 -10.94
CA THR A 163 3.66 0.62 -10.63
C THR A 163 3.21 1.23 -9.31
N SER A 164 4.17 1.50 -8.43
CA SER A 164 3.91 2.26 -7.20
C SER A 164 3.77 3.73 -7.55
N VAL A 165 2.70 4.36 -7.07
CA VAL A 165 2.47 5.80 -7.16
C VAL A 165 3.06 6.40 -5.89
N VAL A 166 4.36 6.66 -5.91
CA VAL A 166 5.12 7.14 -4.75
C VAL A 166 4.51 8.45 -4.23
N PRO A 167 4.00 8.51 -2.99
CA PRO A 167 3.66 9.77 -2.36
C PRO A 167 4.95 10.56 -2.12
N GLU A 168 4.94 11.85 -2.44
CA GLU A 168 6.10 12.73 -2.23
C GLU A 168 6.58 12.80 -0.76
N PRO A 169 7.86 13.15 -0.53
CA PRO A 169 8.75 12.37 0.31
C PRO A 169 8.81 12.84 1.77
N SER A 170 8.00 12.25 2.65
CA SER A 170 8.29 12.24 4.09
C SER A 170 9.54 11.39 4.41
N ALA A 171 9.83 10.37 3.60
CA ALA A 171 11.03 9.53 3.71
C ALA A 171 12.34 10.31 3.47
N ALA A 172 12.36 11.28 2.55
CA ALA A 172 13.54 12.13 2.33
C ALA A 172 13.82 13.06 3.52
N LEU A 173 12.78 13.47 4.26
CA LEU A 173 12.93 14.25 5.49
C LEU A 173 13.61 13.42 6.60
N MET A 174 13.31 12.13 6.73
CA MET A 174 14.00 11.30 7.72
C MET A 174 15.48 11.07 7.40
N VAL A 175 15.83 10.88 6.12
CA VAL A 175 17.23 10.74 5.69
C VAL A 175 18.02 12.05 5.94
N THR A 176 17.43 13.20 5.62
CA THR A 176 18.09 14.50 5.84
C THR A 176 18.24 14.83 7.33
N VAL A 177 17.25 14.50 8.17
CA VAL A 177 17.34 14.67 9.63
C VAL A 177 18.40 13.73 10.23
N GLY A 178 18.47 12.47 9.79
CA GLY A 178 19.51 11.53 10.22
C GLY A 178 20.93 11.98 9.86
N ALA A 179 21.11 12.54 8.66
CA ALA A 179 22.39 13.11 8.22
C ALA A 179 22.77 14.39 9.00
N ALA A 180 21.80 15.25 9.31
CA ALA A 180 22.04 16.47 10.09
C ALA A 180 22.49 16.15 11.53
N LEU A 181 21.87 15.16 12.18
CA LEU A 181 22.20 14.76 13.55
C LEU A 181 23.60 14.13 13.65
N THR A 182 23.98 13.29 12.67
CA THR A 182 25.33 12.70 12.60
C THR A 182 26.40 13.77 12.31
N GLY A 183 26.12 14.73 11.43
CA GLY A 183 27.02 15.86 11.16
C GLY A 183 27.28 16.74 12.39
N ILE A 184 26.26 17.03 13.19
CA ILE A 184 26.38 17.83 14.43
C ILE A 184 27.17 17.06 15.50
N ALA A 185 26.95 15.74 15.63
CA ALA A 185 27.66 14.90 16.60
C ALA A 185 29.17 14.81 16.31
N LEU A 186 29.56 14.74 15.04
CA LEU A 186 30.97 14.73 14.64
C LEU A 186 31.65 16.08 14.86
N ARG A 187 30.93 17.20 14.68
CA ARG A 187 31.47 18.56 14.89
C ARG A 187 31.73 18.86 16.37
N ARG A 188 30.92 18.31 17.29
CA ARG A 188 31.10 18.49 18.75
C ARG A 188 32.30 17.71 19.33
N ARG A 189 32.81 16.69 18.63
CA ARG A 189 34.00 15.94 19.07
C ARG A 189 35.33 16.61 18.73
N ARG A 190 35.33 17.76 18.05
CA ARG A 190 36.54 18.50 17.63
C ARG A 190 36.74 19.83 18.39
N ILE A 191 36.23 19.98 19.61
CA ILE A 191 36.62 21.13 20.45
C ILE A 191 37.94 20.74 21.14
N PRO A 192 39.09 21.34 20.78
CA PRO A 192 40.35 21.11 21.48
C PRO A 192 40.24 21.74 22.86
N SER A 193 40.58 20.98 23.89
CA SER A 193 40.88 21.53 25.21
C SER A 193 42.29 22.10 25.18
N ASP A 194 42.40 23.43 25.19
CA ASP A 194 43.61 24.16 25.63
C ASP A 194 43.66 24.22 27.15
#